data_AF-A0A7R9M237-F1
#
_entry.id   AF-A0A7R9M237-F1
#
_cell.length_a   1.000
_cell.length_b   1.000
_cell.length_c   1.000
_cell.angle_alpha   90.00
_cell.angle_beta   90.00
_cell.angle_gamma   90.00
#
_symmetry.space_group_name_H-M   'P 1'
#
loop_
_entity.id
_entity.type
_entity.pdbx_description
1 polymer ?
#
loop_
_entity_poly.entity_id
_entity_poly.type
_entity_poly.pdbx_seq_one_letter_code
_entity_poly.pdbx_strand_id
1 'polypeptide(L)'
;MYLSLAVLLCVACTIYMVNCQAASNKAFCKSSTSADTCLMHLLLIGDPKYVFPENMDSMNKQCSGVKSYEKCIKDYASKCLPSFPKQVTSVMAYGVAKTNKGYCSNKRRKEAFISIGKCGNKVKSKVDVCMRQYIDNLQGSENHPDVKERIPLACCNYYRLKGCIMNHVETQGQPLCSESVSTEIENIVDGYANDVLNLLCGDYTEESDKCVKLLPKTPKKLPAQKSPKSLLHPLINIIASVPQ
;
A
#
# COMPACT_ATOMS: atom_id res chain seq x y z
N MET A 1 36.49 -43.44 10.42
CA MET A 1 35.13 -43.65 10.97
C MET A 1 34.53 -42.38 11.60
N TYR A 2 35.27 -41.58 12.37
CA TYR A 2 34.76 -40.34 12.99
C TYR A 2 34.35 -39.23 12.02
N LEU A 3 35.03 -39.11 10.87
CA LEU A 3 34.73 -38.08 9.86
C LEU A 3 33.32 -38.25 9.24
N SER A 4 32.88 -39.50 9.05
CA SER A 4 31.57 -39.83 8.47
C SER A 4 30.42 -39.51 9.43
N LEU A 5 30.63 -39.67 10.74
CA LEU A 5 29.61 -39.40 11.77
C LEU A 5 29.39 -37.88 11.95
N ALA A 6 30.46 -37.09 11.90
CA ALA A 6 30.38 -35.63 11.99
C ALA A 6 29.63 -35.01 10.80
N VAL A 7 29.86 -35.51 9.58
CA VAL A 7 29.15 -35.06 8.37
C VAL A 7 27.65 -35.35 8.48
N LEU A 8 27.26 -36.55 8.94
CA LEU A 8 25.84 -36.91 9.13
C LEU A 8 25.14 -36.03 10.17
N LEU A 9 25.82 -35.72 11.29
CA LEU A 9 25.31 -34.79 12.30
C LEU A 9 25.14 -33.37 11.76
N CYS A 10 26.08 -32.87 10.97
CA CYS A 10 25.94 -31.56 10.32
C CYS A 10 24.77 -31.53 9.35
N VAL A 11 24.60 -32.54 8.50
CA VAL A 11 23.48 -32.60 7.55
C VAL A 11 22.15 -32.67 8.30
N ALA A 12 22.03 -33.53 9.32
CA ALA A 12 20.82 -33.60 10.14
C ALA A 12 20.50 -32.26 10.84
N CYS A 13 21.53 -31.57 11.34
CA CYS A 13 21.38 -30.26 11.96
C CYS A 13 20.91 -29.19 10.95
N THR A 14 21.48 -29.17 9.74
CA THR A 14 21.02 -28.24 8.67
C THR A 14 19.58 -28.52 8.25
N ILE A 15 19.18 -29.79 8.09
CA ILE A 15 17.80 -30.16 7.75
C ILE A 15 16.84 -29.74 8.87
N TYR A 16 17.21 -29.96 10.13
CA TYR A 16 16.40 -29.54 11.27
C TYR A 16 16.23 -28.01 11.33
N MET A 17 17.31 -27.26 11.11
CA MET A 17 17.29 -25.79 11.06
C MET A 17 16.42 -25.26 9.91
N VAL A 18 16.52 -25.86 8.72
CA VAL A 18 15.69 -25.50 7.55
C VAL A 18 14.21 -25.76 7.82
N ASN A 19 13.87 -26.92 8.40
CA ASN A 19 12.49 -27.27 8.74
C ASN A 19 11.91 -26.34 9.83
N CYS A 20 12.70 -26.01 10.85
CA CYS A 20 12.32 -25.05 11.88
C CYS A 20 12.06 -23.66 11.27
N GLN A 21 12.92 -23.21 10.35
CA GLN A 21 12.75 -21.94 9.66
C GLN A 21 11.54 -21.93 8.73
N ALA A 22 11.26 -23.03 8.04
CA ALA A 22 10.05 -23.18 7.21
C ALA A 22 8.77 -23.13 8.05
N ALA A 23 8.72 -23.78 9.21
CA ALA A 23 7.59 -23.74 10.12
C ALA A 23 7.36 -22.33 10.71
N SER A 24 8.45 -21.65 11.10
CA SER A 24 8.42 -20.26 11.58
C SER A 24 7.92 -19.29 10.49
N ASN A 25 8.41 -19.44 9.25
CA ASN A 25 7.95 -18.64 8.12
C ASN A 25 6.48 -18.88 7.81
N LYS A 26 6.00 -20.13 7.86
CA LYS A 26 4.58 -20.45 7.64
C LYS A 26 3.68 -19.80 8.70
N ALA A 27 4.09 -19.81 9.97
CA ALA A 27 3.37 -19.12 11.04
C ALA A 27 3.39 -17.58 10.84
N PHE A 28 4.52 -17.01 10.44
CA PHE A 28 4.66 -15.59 10.12
C PHE A 28 3.75 -15.16 8.96
N CYS A 29 3.73 -15.93 7.86
CA CYS A 29 2.90 -15.63 6.69
C CYS A 29 1.40 -15.80 6.96
N LYS A 30 1.02 -16.71 7.88
CA LYS A 30 -0.38 -16.88 8.31
C LYS A 30 -0.87 -15.74 9.21
N SER A 31 0.04 -15.02 9.87
CA SER A 31 -0.24 -13.85 10.73
C SER A 31 -0.12 -12.52 9.96
N SER A 32 -0.51 -12.51 8.68
CA SER A 32 -0.36 -11.37 7.75
C SER A 32 -1.03 -10.05 8.18
N THR A 33 -1.77 -10.06 9.29
CA THR A 33 -2.24 -8.86 10.01
C THR A 33 -1.10 -7.88 10.34
N SER A 34 0.11 -8.37 10.57
CA SER A 34 1.28 -7.52 10.83
C SER A 34 1.67 -6.69 9.60
N ALA A 35 1.66 -7.28 8.41
CA ALA A 35 1.99 -6.59 7.16
C ALA A 35 0.92 -5.54 6.79
N ASP A 36 -0.36 -5.85 6.98
CA ASP A 36 -1.45 -4.86 6.83
C ASP A 36 -1.23 -3.67 7.78
N THR A 37 -0.92 -3.95 9.05
CA THR A 37 -0.71 -2.90 10.06
C THR A 37 0.50 -2.05 9.69
N CYS A 38 1.60 -2.66 9.26
CA CYS A 38 2.78 -1.95 8.77
C CYS A 38 2.46 -1.08 7.54
N LEU A 39 1.70 -1.59 6.58
CA LEU A 39 1.28 -0.81 5.41
C LEU A 39 0.37 0.34 5.83
N MET A 40 -0.59 0.13 6.73
CA MET A 40 -1.46 1.19 7.25
C MET A 40 -0.70 2.29 8.01
N HIS A 41 0.40 1.99 8.69
CA HIS A 41 1.23 3.02 9.32
C HIS A 41 2.18 3.71 8.33
N LEU A 42 2.56 3.00 7.26
CA LEU A 42 3.43 3.54 6.23
C LEU A 42 2.66 4.44 5.24
N LEU A 43 1.45 4.03 4.87
CA LEU A 43 0.47 4.83 4.15
C LEU A 43 -0.20 5.79 5.13
N LEU A 44 -0.09 7.08 4.92
CA LEU A 44 -0.61 8.10 5.86
C LEU A 44 -2.16 8.24 5.77
N ILE A 45 -2.80 7.30 5.09
CA ILE A 45 -4.22 7.24 4.77
C ILE A 45 -4.73 5.81 5.00
N GLY A 46 -5.97 5.66 5.47
CA GLY A 46 -6.60 4.36 5.68
C GLY A 46 -6.58 3.84 7.13
N ASP A 47 -5.79 4.44 8.04
CA ASP A 47 -5.95 4.25 9.49
C ASP A 47 -6.83 5.37 10.07
N PRO A 48 -8.07 5.10 10.53
CA PRO A 48 -8.94 6.12 11.12
C PRO A 48 -8.35 6.83 12.36
N LYS A 49 -7.38 6.21 13.03
CA LYS A 49 -6.72 6.77 14.22
C LYS A 49 -5.51 7.63 13.88
N TYR A 50 -5.07 7.62 12.62
CA TYR A 50 -3.94 8.44 12.19
C TYR A 50 -4.26 9.93 12.33
N VAL A 51 -3.32 10.70 12.87
CA VAL A 51 -3.44 12.16 12.96
C VAL A 51 -2.24 12.74 12.25
N PHE A 52 -2.50 13.59 11.25
CA PHE A 52 -1.44 14.29 10.55
C PHE A 52 -0.73 15.22 11.54
N PRO A 53 0.61 15.28 11.51
CA PRO A 53 1.40 16.09 12.41
C PRO A 53 1.14 17.57 12.18
N GLU A 54 0.98 18.32 13.28
CA GLU A 54 0.73 19.76 13.26
C GLU A 54 1.93 20.57 13.80
N ASN A 55 3.01 19.87 14.18
CA ASN A 55 4.24 20.47 14.67
C ASN A 55 5.45 19.55 14.41
N MET A 56 6.65 20.07 14.66
CA MET A 56 7.90 19.36 14.38
C MET A 56 8.08 18.08 15.22
N ASP A 57 7.60 18.07 16.47
CA ASP A 57 7.72 16.92 17.36
C ASP A 57 6.88 15.74 16.87
N SER A 58 5.61 16.01 16.56
CA SER A 58 4.72 15.02 15.94
C SER A 58 5.23 14.54 14.58
N MET A 59 5.83 15.43 13.77
CA MET A 59 6.46 15.06 12.50
C MET A 59 7.69 14.16 12.70
N ASN A 60 8.56 14.47 13.66
CA ASN A 60 9.72 13.63 13.97
C ASN A 60 9.30 12.25 14.49
N LYS A 61 8.26 12.20 15.33
CA LYS A 61 7.66 10.94 15.79
C LYS A 61 7.16 10.11 14.61
N GLN A 62 6.45 10.72 13.67
CA GLN A 62 5.99 10.05 12.45
C GLN A 62 7.16 9.47 11.64
N CYS A 63 8.23 10.25 11.47
CA CYS A 63 9.38 9.85 10.69
C CYS A 63 10.18 8.68 11.29
N SER A 64 10.15 8.51 12.61
CA SER A 64 10.90 7.44 13.30
C SER A 64 10.48 6.03 12.87
N GLY A 65 9.21 5.84 12.48
CA GLY A 65 8.66 4.52 12.15
C GLY A 65 8.92 4.06 10.71
N VAL A 66 9.18 4.98 9.78
CA VAL A 66 9.18 4.72 8.32
C VAL A 66 10.06 3.54 7.94
N LYS A 67 11.31 3.50 8.44
CA LYS A 67 12.27 2.43 8.12
C LYS A 67 11.82 1.06 8.66
N SER A 68 11.19 1.05 9.84
CA SER A 68 10.69 -0.18 10.47
C SER A 68 9.50 -0.75 9.69
N TYR A 69 8.53 0.10 9.33
CA TYR A 69 7.37 -0.31 8.55
C TYR A 69 7.74 -0.75 7.13
N GLU A 70 8.67 -0.05 6.47
CA GLU A 70 9.23 -0.47 5.17
C GLU A 70 9.83 -1.87 5.26
N LYS A 71 10.67 -2.12 6.28
CA LYS A 71 11.29 -3.42 6.50
C LYS A 71 10.25 -4.52 6.75
N CYS A 72 9.24 -4.24 7.56
CA CYS A 72 8.15 -5.18 7.86
C CYS A 72 7.45 -5.68 6.59
N ILE A 73 7.11 -4.77 5.67
CA ILE A 73 6.44 -5.13 4.40
C ILE A 73 7.41 -5.87 3.46
N LYS A 74 8.68 -5.45 3.38
CA LYS A 74 9.70 -6.15 2.58
C LYS A 74 9.99 -7.56 3.08
N ASP A 75 10.05 -7.76 4.38
CA ASP A 75 10.22 -9.09 4.99
C ASP A 75 9.01 -9.99 4.68
N TYR A 76 7.79 -9.45 4.76
CA TYR A 76 6.58 -10.15 4.33
C TYR A 76 6.64 -10.53 2.84
N ALA A 77 6.92 -9.57 1.96
CA ALA A 77 7.02 -9.81 0.52
C ALA A 77 8.07 -10.91 0.21
N SER A 78 9.24 -10.86 0.85
CA SER A 78 10.31 -11.81 0.58
C SER A 78 10.04 -13.22 1.10
N LYS A 79 9.32 -13.37 2.22
CA LYS A 79 9.11 -14.67 2.88
C LYS A 79 7.81 -15.34 2.47
N CYS A 80 6.81 -14.56 2.06
CA CYS A 80 5.42 -15.04 1.95
C CYS A 80 4.84 -14.98 0.55
N LEU A 81 5.42 -14.18 -0.35
CA LEU A 81 4.86 -13.96 -1.67
C LEU A 81 5.66 -14.66 -2.79
N PRO A 82 4.99 -15.17 -3.83
CA PRO A 82 5.66 -15.68 -5.03
C PRO A 82 6.28 -14.53 -5.83
N SER A 83 7.09 -14.87 -6.84
CA SER A 83 8.00 -13.92 -7.54
C SER A 83 7.36 -12.59 -7.93
N PHE A 84 6.26 -12.60 -8.70
CA PHE A 84 5.65 -11.37 -9.22
C PHE A 84 4.94 -10.53 -8.13
N PRO A 85 4.03 -11.07 -7.28
CA PRO A 85 3.51 -10.33 -6.14
C PRO A 85 4.59 -9.83 -5.17
N LYS A 86 5.69 -10.57 -4.98
CA LYS A 86 6.86 -10.12 -4.20
C LYS A 86 7.50 -8.89 -4.82
N GLN A 87 7.73 -8.90 -6.14
CA GLN A 87 8.33 -7.78 -6.85
C GLN A 87 7.46 -6.53 -6.70
N VAL A 88 6.17 -6.64 -7.03
CA VAL A 88 5.23 -5.52 -6.96
C VAL A 88 5.10 -4.99 -5.54
N THR A 89 4.94 -5.86 -4.54
CA THR A 89 4.85 -5.44 -3.13
C THR A 89 6.13 -4.74 -2.66
N SER A 90 7.29 -5.19 -3.13
CA SER A 90 8.57 -4.54 -2.81
C SER A 90 8.72 -3.16 -3.45
N VAL A 91 8.24 -3.01 -4.71
CA VAL A 91 8.19 -1.71 -5.41
C VAL A 91 7.24 -0.76 -4.69
N MET A 92 6.05 -1.23 -4.31
CA MET A 92 5.10 -0.45 -3.50
C MET A 92 5.72 0.03 -2.19
N ALA A 93 6.30 -0.88 -1.40
CA ALA A 93 6.93 -0.54 -0.14
C ALA A 93 8.08 0.48 -0.32
N TYR A 94 8.85 0.34 -1.41
CA TYR A 94 9.91 1.29 -1.75
C TYR A 94 9.36 2.67 -2.10
N GLY A 95 8.35 2.77 -2.97
CA GLY A 95 7.77 4.05 -3.40
C GLY A 95 7.23 4.85 -2.21
N VAL A 96 6.43 4.20 -1.36
CA VAL A 96 5.88 4.83 -0.15
C VAL A 96 7.00 5.27 0.81
N ALA A 97 7.99 4.40 1.06
CA ALA A 97 9.09 4.72 1.96
C ALA A 97 10.01 5.83 1.41
N LYS A 98 10.26 5.85 0.10
CA LYS A 98 11.02 6.91 -0.60
C LYS A 98 10.32 8.25 -0.46
N THR A 99 9.01 8.30 -0.70
CA THR A 99 8.19 9.51 -0.54
C THR A 99 8.23 9.99 0.90
N ASN A 100 7.97 9.11 1.88
CA ASN A 100 8.06 9.46 3.30
C ASN A 100 9.47 9.95 3.71
N LYS A 101 10.54 9.28 3.26
CA LYS A 101 11.92 9.73 3.50
C LYS A 101 12.20 11.12 2.91
N GLY A 102 11.62 11.44 1.75
CA GLY A 102 11.70 12.77 1.15
C GLY A 102 11.13 13.86 2.06
N TYR A 103 9.99 13.60 2.70
CA TYR A 103 9.40 14.50 3.70
C TYR A 103 10.15 14.51 5.02
N CYS A 104 10.70 13.37 5.43
CA CYS A 104 11.36 13.21 6.73
C CYS A 104 12.81 13.71 6.81
N SER A 105 13.49 13.90 5.68
CA SER A 105 14.90 14.30 5.64
C SER A 105 15.12 15.80 5.43
N ASN A 106 14.16 16.49 4.82
CA ASN A 106 14.29 17.90 4.44
C ASN A 106 13.40 18.80 5.33
N LYS A 107 13.99 19.82 5.97
CA LYS A 107 13.27 20.73 6.88
C LYS A 107 12.07 21.43 6.21
N ARG A 108 12.25 21.98 5.01
CA ARG A 108 11.19 22.64 4.25
C ARG A 108 10.06 21.67 3.89
N ARG A 109 10.39 20.43 3.51
CA ARG A 109 9.39 19.40 3.25
C ARG A 109 8.66 18.97 4.53
N LYS A 110 9.33 18.90 5.68
CA LYS A 110 8.64 18.68 6.97
C LYS A 110 7.63 19.79 7.25
N GLU A 111 8.00 21.05 7.02
CA GLU A 111 7.10 22.19 7.21
C GLU A 111 5.91 22.15 6.24
N ALA A 112 6.13 21.77 4.98
CA ALA A 112 5.06 21.53 4.01
C ALA A 112 4.13 20.39 4.49
N PHE A 113 4.69 19.28 4.99
CA PHE A 113 3.92 18.18 5.54
C PHE A 113 3.10 18.58 6.79
N ILE A 114 3.68 19.41 7.67
CA ILE A 114 2.97 19.96 8.83
C ILE A 114 1.83 20.89 8.39
N SER A 115 2.00 21.62 7.29
CA SER A 115 0.93 22.46 6.74
C SER A 115 -0.29 21.66 6.28
N ILE A 116 -0.07 20.41 5.82
CA ILE A 116 -1.15 19.46 5.54
C ILE A 116 -1.92 19.16 6.81
N GLY A 117 -1.28 18.98 7.96
CA GLY A 117 -1.97 18.64 9.23
C GLY A 117 -3.14 19.56 9.57
N LYS A 118 -2.96 20.88 9.37
CA LYS A 118 -3.97 21.90 9.70
C LYS A 118 -5.31 21.75 8.96
N CYS A 119 -5.31 21.20 7.73
CA CYS A 119 -6.53 20.92 6.98
C CYS A 119 -6.81 19.43 6.81
N GLY A 120 -5.78 18.61 6.65
CA GLY A 120 -5.80 17.17 6.46
C GLY A 120 -6.58 16.48 7.57
N ASN A 121 -6.40 16.90 8.82
CA ASN A 121 -7.16 16.38 9.95
C ASN A 121 -8.67 16.68 9.86
N LYS A 122 -9.09 17.75 9.17
CA LYS A 122 -10.51 18.09 8.95
C LYS A 122 -11.15 17.26 7.83
N VAL A 123 -10.39 16.93 6.79
CA VAL A 123 -10.86 16.15 5.63
C VAL A 123 -10.62 14.65 5.77
N LYS A 124 -9.83 14.23 6.76
CA LYS A 124 -9.40 12.84 6.97
C LYS A 124 -10.56 11.85 6.94
N SER A 125 -11.66 12.13 7.64
CA SER A 125 -12.81 11.21 7.68
C SER A 125 -13.43 10.97 6.31
N LYS A 126 -13.39 11.99 5.43
CA LYS A 126 -13.84 11.88 4.03
C LYS A 126 -12.82 11.10 3.18
N VAL A 127 -11.52 11.36 3.36
CA VAL A 127 -10.44 10.57 2.72
C VAL A 127 -10.52 9.10 3.12
N ASP A 128 -10.85 8.79 4.37
CA ASP A 128 -11.06 7.40 4.83
C ASP A 128 -12.26 6.73 4.17
N VAL A 129 -13.29 7.49 3.74
CA VAL A 129 -14.37 6.95 2.91
C VAL A 129 -13.84 6.57 1.53
N CYS A 130 -13.07 7.46 0.88
CA CYS A 130 -12.44 7.17 -0.41
C CYS A 130 -11.56 5.91 -0.35
N MET A 131 -10.73 5.79 0.70
CA MET A 131 -9.87 4.61 0.90
C MET A 131 -10.67 3.32 1.10
N ARG A 132 -11.75 3.35 1.88
CA ARG A 132 -12.62 2.17 2.06
C ARG A 132 -13.31 1.77 0.76
N GLN A 133 -13.80 2.74 -0.01
CA GLN A 133 -14.38 2.48 -1.34
C GLN A 133 -13.34 1.86 -2.28
N TYR A 134 -12.11 2.36 -2.28
CA TYR A 134 -11.03 1.80 -3.08
C TYR A 134 -10.70 0.35 -2.68
N ILE A 135 -10.58 0.05 -1.38
CA ILE A 135 -10.34 -1.32 -0.89
C ILE A 135 -11.48 -2.25 -1.32
N ASP A 136 -12.74 -1.80 -1.19
CA ASP A 136 -13.91 -2.58 -1.62
C ASP A 136 -13.91 -2.80 -3.15
N ASN A 137 -13.49 -1.80 -3.94
CA ASN A 137 -13.36 -1.94 -5.40
C ASN A 137 -12.22 -2.89 -5.79
N LEU A 138 -11.10 -2.91 -5.06
CA LEU A 138 -10.04 -3.89 -5.28
C LEU A 138 -10.54 -5.31 -4.98
N GLN A 139 -11.27 -5.52 -3.89
CA GLN A 139 -11.90 -6.83 -3.62
C GLN A 139 -12.92 -7.22 -4.69
N GLY A 140 -13.69 -6.27 -5.19
CA GLY A 140 -14.56 -6.50 -6.35
C GLY A 140 -13.77 -6.96 -7.56
N SER A 141 -12.68 -6.24 -7.87
CA SER A 141 -11.80 -6.52 -9.01
C SER A 141 -11.12 -7.88 -8.91
N GLU A 142 -10.72 -8.31 -7.71
CA GLU A 142 -10.20 -9.66 -7.44
C GLU A 142 -11.16 -10.76 -7.93
N ASN A 143 -12.46 -10.51 -7.86
CA ASN A 143 -13.51 -11.47 -8.25
C ASN A 143 -13.97 -11.31 -9.71
N HIS A 144 -13.36 -10.42 -10.50
CA HIS A 144 -13.75 -10.24 -11.89
C HIS A 144 -13.54 -11.54 -12.70
N PRO A 145 -14.51 -11.97 -13.52
CA PRO A 145 -14.43 -13.25 -14.25
C PRO A 145 -13.32 -13.24 -15.31
N ASP A 146 -13.11 -12.11 -15.99
CA ASP A 146 -11.95 -11.92 -16.84
C ASP A 146 -10.73 -11.51 -16.01
N VAL A 147 -9.80 -12.44 -15.84
CA VAL A 147 -8.55 -12.25 -15.10
C VAL A 147 -7.69 -11.14 -15.71
N LYS A 148 -7.76 -10.94 -17.04
CA LYS A 148 -6.97 -9.93 -17.74
C LYS A 148 -7.42 -8.50 -17.42
N GLU A 149 -8.68 -8.32 -17.00
CA GLU A 149 -9.22 -7.02 -16.60
C GLU A 149 -8.91 -6.66 -15.14
N ARG A 150 -8.42 -7.58 -14.31
CA ARG A 150 -8.24 -7.34 -12.86
C ARG A 150 -7.19 -6.28 -12.54
N ILE A 151 -6.01 -6.33 -13.17
CA ILE A 151 -4.96 -5.31 -13.01
C ILE A 151 -5.43 -3.97 -13.59
N PRO A 152 -5.93 -3.89 -14.84
CA PRO A 152 -6.54 -2.68 -15.39
C PRO A 152 -7.60 -2.05 -14.50
N LEU A 153 -8.49 -2.85 -13.91
CA LEU A 153 -9.52 -2.37 -12.97
C LEU A 153 -8.88 -1.78 -11.70
N ALA A 154 -7.85 -2.41 -11.15
CA ALA A 154 -7.11 -1.86 -10.00
C ALA A 154 -6.48 -0.50 -10.33
N CYS A 155 -5.85 -0.38 -11.51
CA CYS A 155 -5.26 0.87 -11.99
C CYS A 155 -6.31 1.98 -12.13
N CYS A 156 -7.42 1.71 -12.81
CA CYS A 156 -8.47 2.71 -12.97
C CYS A 156 -9.16 3.08 -11.65
N ASN A 157 -9.33 2.11 -10.74
CA ASN A 157 -9.86 2.40 -9.41
C ASN A 157 -8.90 3.23 -8.55
N TYR A 158 -7.59 3.17 -8.78
CA TYR A 158 -6.64 4.09 -8.16
C TYR A 158 -6.88 5.53 -8.61
N TYR A 159 -7.06 5.80 -9.91
CA TYR A 159 -7.34 7.17 -10.36
C TYR A 159 -8.69 7.68 -9.84
N ARG A 160 -9.68 6.79 -9.70
CA ARG A 160 -10.93 7.10 -8.99
C ARG A 160 -10.70 7.44 -7.51
N LEU A 161 -9.79 6.73 -6.82
CA LEU A 161 -9.37 7.07 -5.46
C LEU A 161 -8.72 8.46 -5.41
N LYS A 162 -7.75 8.73 -6.30
CA LYS A 162 -7.06 10.02 -6.39
C LYS A 162 -8.06 11.15 -6.55
N GLY A 163 -8.95 11.06 -7.54
CA GLY A 163 -10.00 12.05 -7.76
C GLY A 163 -10.96 12.23 -6.57
N CYS A 164 -11.30 11.15 -5.86
CA CYS A 164 -12.11 11.22 -4.63
C CYS A 164 -11.40 12.01 -3.52
N ILE A 165 -10.10 11.77 -3.32
CA ILE A 165 -9.29 12.50 -2.34
C ILE A 165 -9.24 13.99 -2.70
N MET A 166 -8.88 14.30 -3.95
CA MET A 166 -8.70 15.69 -4.40
C MET A 166 -10.01 16.47 -4.35
N ASN A 167 -11.15 15.87 -4.74
CA ASN A 167 -12.46 16.51 -4.62
C ASN A 167 -12.83 16.92 -3.18
N HIS A 168 -12.36 16.17 -2.17
CA HIS A 168 -12.60 16.53 -0.76
C HIS A 168 -11.63 17.57 -0.22
N VAL A 169 -10.47 17.72 -0.84
CA VAL A 169 -9.46 18.71 -0.48
C VAL A 169 -9.78 20.07 -1.12
N GLU A 170 -10.28 20.05 -2.36
CA GLU A 170 -10.43 21.22 -3.24
C GLU A 170 -11.86 21.79 -3.33
N THR A 171 -12.86 21.18 -2.67
CA THR A 171 -14.32 21.38 -2.89
C THR A 171 -14.74 22.71 -3.53
N GLN A 172 -15.47 22.59 -4.64
CA GLN A 172 -15.98 23.65 -5.51
C GLN A 172 -16.80 24.71 -4.74
N GLY A 173 -16.15 25.80 -4.33
CA GLY A 173 -16.79 26.97 -3.74
C GLY A 173 -15.93 27.67 -2.68
N GLN A 174 -15.21 26.92 -1.84
CA GLN A 174 -14.15 27.41 -0.95
C GLN A 174 -13.20 26.25 -0.59
N PRO A 175 -11.89 26.36 -0.86
CA PRO A 175 -10.94 25.29 -0.54
C PRO A 175 -10.90 25.03 0.97
N LEU A 176 -11.08 23.78 1.40
CA LEU A 176 -10.84 23.40 2.81
C LEU A 176 -9.35 23.46 3.15
N CYS A 177 -8.52 23.22 2.14
CA CYS A 177 -7.07 23.32 2.15
C CYS A 177 -6.66 24.39 1.14
N SER A 178 -5.59 25.16 1.39
CA SER A 178 -5.08 26.07 0.36
C SER A 178 -4.61 25.28 -0.87
N GLU A 179 -4.53 25.93 -2.03
CA GLU A 179 -4.02 25.33 -3.26
C GLU A 179 -2.65 24.66 -3.04
N SER A 180 -1.72 25.36 -2.40
CA SER A 180 -0.40 24.81 -2.08
C SER A 180 -0.46 23.53 -1.23
N VAL A 181 -1.38 23.45 -0.27
CA VAL A 181 -1.55 22.25 0.57
C VAL A 181 -2.18 21.12 -0.24
N SER A 182 -3.10 21.45 -1.13
CA SER A 182 -3.77 20.50 -2.03
C SER A 182 -2.75 19.85 -2.98
N THR A 183 -1.88 20.66 -3.60
CA THR A 183 -0.76 20.16 -4.41
C THR A 183 0.18 19.26 -3.62
N GLU A 184 0.48 19.58 -2.36
CA GLU A 184 1.34 18.70 -1.54
C GLU A 184 0.65 17.38 -1.18
N ILE A 185 -0.67 17.37 -0.97
CA ILE A 185 -1.44 16.14 -0.81
C ILE A 185 -1.38 15.30 -2.09
N GLU A 186 -1.56 15.91 -3.24
CA GLU A 186 -1.45 15.24 -4.54
C GLU A 186 -0.06 14.62 -4.73
N ASN A 187 1.01 15.38 -4.46
CA ASN A 187 2.40 14.90 -4.51
C ASN A 187 2.63 13.65 -3.64
N ILE A 188 1.97 13.57 -2.48
CA ILE A 188 2.06 12.39 -1.60
C ILE A 188 1.32 11.20 -2.23
N VAL A 189 0.10 11.41 -2.70
CA VAL A 189 -0.74 10.36 -3.31
C VAL A 189 -0.06 9.78 -4.55
N ASP A 190 0.48 10.63 -5.42
CA ASP A 190 1.24 10.23 -6.61
C ASP A 190 2.55 9.56 -6.21
N GLY A 191 3.29 10.13 -5.25
CA GLY A 191 4.54 9.57 -4.75
C GLY A 191 4.40 8.17 -4.14
N TYR A 192 3.22 7.79 -3.64
CA TYR A 192 2.97 6.46 -3.10
C TYR A 192 2.69 5.41 -4.17
N ALA A 193 2.05 5.81 -5.27
CA ALA A 193 1.54 4.86 -6.26
C ALA A 193 2.37 4.82 -7.54
N ASN A 194 3.03 5.90 -7.94
CA ASN A 194 3.65 6.05 -9.26
C ASN A 194 4.59 4.89 -9.64
N ASP A 195 5.45 4.42 -8.72
CA ASP A 195 6.37 3.32 -9.02
C ASP A 195 5.61 2.00 -9.34
N VAL A 196 4.47 1.76 -8.68
CA VAL A 196 3.60 0.59 -8.93
C VAL A 196 2.77 0.78 -10.19
N LEU A 197 2.23 1.98 -10.41
CA LEU A 197 1.43 2.28 -11.60
C LEU A 197 2.28 2.16 -12.86
N ASN A 198 3.51 2.68 -12.85
CA ASN A 198 4.45 2.55 -13.95
C ASN A 198 4.82 1.09 -14.24
N LEU A 199 4.83 0.24 -13.20
CA LEU A 199 5.12 -1.19 -13.34
C LEU A 199 3.94 -1.97 -13.93
N LEU A 200 2.70 -1.63 -13.56
CA LEU A 200 1.53 -2.47 -13.82
C LEU A 200 0.54 -1.92 -14.85
N CYS A 201 0.39 -0.59 -14.90
CA CYS A 201 -0.80 0.01 -15.49
C CYS A 201 -0.64 0.36 -16.97
N GLY A 202 0.59 0.43 -17.51
CA GLY A 202 0.81 0.72 -18.93
C GLY A 202 0.00 1.95 -19.38
N ASP A 203 -0.92 1.75 -20.34
CA ASP A 203 -1.78 2.81 -20.90
C ASP A 203 -3.04 3.12 -20.07
N TYR A 204 -3.29 2.43 -18.95
CA TYR A 204 -4.39 2.73 -18.05
C TYR A 204 -3.96 3.86 -17.12
N THR A 205 -4.00 5.09 -17.62
CA THR A 205 -3.64 6.32 -16.90
C THR A 205 -4.86 7.14 -16.52
N GLU A 206 -4.66 8.23 -15.77
CA GLU A 206 -5.71 9.15 -15.30
C GLU A 206 -6.57 9.70 -16.45
N GLU A 207 -5.94 10.05 -17.57
CA GLU A 207 -6.56 10.66 -18.75
C GLU A 207 -7.03 9.63 -19.79
N SER A 208 -6.88 8.33 -19.51
CA SER A 208 -7.13 7.28 -20.49
C SER A 208 -8.63 6.98 -20.62
N ASP A 209 -9.18 7.09 -21.83
CA ASP A 209 -10.53 6.62 -22.18
C ASP A 209 -10.74 5.12 -21.85
N LYS A 210 -9.66 4.36 -21.71
CA LYS A 210 -9.71 2.95 -21.30
C LYS A 210 -10.35 2.82 -19.91
N CYS A 211 -10.06 3.74 -18.98
CA CYS A 211 -10.63 3.72 -17.64
C CYS A 211 -12.11 4.10 -17.61
N VAL A 212 -12.54 5.01 -18.48
CA VAL A 212 -13.97 5.38 -18.62
C VAL A 212 -14.81 4.16 -19.00
N LYS A 213 -14.30 3.30 -19.90
CA LYS A 213 -14.99 2.08 -20.33
C LYS A 213 -14.94 0.96 -19.28
N LEU A 214 -13.87 0.92 -18.49
CA LEU A 214 -13.59 -0.20 -17.60
C LEU A 214 -14.19 -0.02 -16.20
N LEU A 215 -14.19 1.19 -15.65
CA LEU A 215 -14.70 1.48 -14.31
C LEU A 215 -16.14 0.97 -14.06
N PRO A 216 -17.11 1.12 -15.00
CA PRO A 216 -18.45 0.57 -14.83
C PRO A 216 -18.50 -0.96 -14.67
N LYS A 217 -17.46 -1.67 -15.12
CA LYS A 217 -17.34 -3.13 -14.97
C LYS A 217 -16.78 -3.57 -13.61
N THR A 218 -16.38 -2.62 -12.75
CA THR A 218 -15.87 -2.96 -11.40
C THR A 218 -16.94 -3.75 -10.63
N PRO A 219 -16.71 -5.03 -10.31
CA PRO A 219 -17.69 -5.81 -9.56
C PRO A 219 -17.88 -5.20 -8.18
N LYS A 220 -19.08 -5.33 -7.63
CA LYS A 220 -19.30 -5.01 -6.23
C LYS A 220 -18.65 -6.09 -5.37
N LYS A 221 -18.05 -5.69 -4.24
CA LYS A 221 -17.64 -6.63 -3.19
C LYS A 221 -18.82 -7.54 -2.81
N LEU A 222 -18.56 -8.83 -2.65
CA LEU A 222 -19.57 -9.79 -2.24
C LEU A 222 -20.09 -9.46 -0.82
N PRO A 223 -21.42 -9.52 -0.56
CA PRO A 223 -21.98 -9.13 0.74
C PRO A 223 -21.42 -9.87 1.95
N ALA A 224 -21.02 -11.14 1.77
CA ALA A 224 -20.45 -11.97 2.84
C ALA A 224 -18.96 -11.69 3.11
N GLN A 225 -18.27 -10.94 2.23
CA GLN A 225 -16.84 -10.70 2.34
C GLN A 225 -16.57 -9.50 3.25
N LYS A 226 -15.83 -9.74 4.34
CA LYS A 226 -15.36 -8.65 5.21
C LYS A 226 -14.36 -7.76 4.47
N SER A 227 -14.45 -6.45 4.68
CA SER A 227 -13.45 -5.50 4.17
C SER A 227 -12.10 -5.75 4.86
N PRO A 228 -11.00 -5.87 4.09
CA PRO A 228 -9.64 -5.95 4.57
C PRO A 228 -9.29 -4.70 5.37
N LYS A 229 -8.32 -4.85 6.27
CA LYS A 229 -7.80 -3.71 7.05
C LYS A 229 -7.00 -2.75 6.16
N SER A 230 -6.35 -3.25 5.12
CA SER A 230 -5.54 -2.48 4.20
C SER A 230 -5.73 -2.94 2.76
N LEU A 231 -5.22 -2.16 1.80
CA LEU A 231 -5.22 -2.52 0.37
C LEU A 231 -4.25 -3.66 0.02
N LEU A 232 -3.36 -4.08 0.94
CA LEU A 232 -2.28 -5.02 0.66
C LEU A 232 -2.79 -6.36 0.10
N HIS A 233 -3.70 -7.01 0.83
CA HIS A 233 -4.22 -8.32 0.48
C HIS A 233 -4.99 -8.35 -0.85
N PRO A 234 -6.02 -7.49 -1.08
CA PRO A 234 -6.74 -7.53 -2.35
C PRO A 234 -5.85 -7.19 -3.54
N LEU A 235 -4.88 -6.28 -3.36
CA LEU A 235 -3.90 -5.99 -4.40
C LEU A 235 -3.00 -7.20 -4.71
N ILE A 236 -2.47 -7.89 -3.70
CA ILE A 236 -1.69 -9.11 -3.87
C ILE A 236 -2.50 -10.19 -4.59
N ASN A 237 -3.77 -10.39 -4.23
CA ASN A 237 -4.62 -11.40 -4.84
C ASN A 237 -4.88 -11.10 -6.32
N ILE A 238 -5.12 -9.84 -6.67
CA ILE A 238 -5.21 -9.40 -8.07
C ILE A 238 -3.92 -9.74 -8.82
N ILE A 239 -2.77 -9.34 -8.30
CA ILE A 239 -1.46 -9.54 -8.94
C ILE A 239 -1.14 -11.03 -9.08
N ALA A 240 -1.41 -11.83 -8.06
CA ALA A 240 -1.16 -13.26 -8.05
C ALA A 240 -2.07 -14.04 -9.00
N SER A 241 -3.21 -13.46 -9.38
CA SER A 241 -4.18 -14.12 -10.26
C SER A 241 -3.82 -14.05 -11.74
N VAL A 242 -2.96 -13.11 -12.15
CA VAL A 242 -2.61 -12.93 -13.55
C VAL A 242 -1.54 -13.95 -13.97
N PRO A 243 -1.74 -14.70 -15.07
CA PRO A 243 -0.72 -15.58 -15.62
C PRO A 243 0.54 -14.80 -16.01
N GLN A 244 1.71 -15.31 -15.63
CA GLN A 244 3.01 -14.78 -16.03
C GLN A 244 3.45 -15.39 -17.36
#